data_AF-A0A0D3GP37-F1
#
_entry.id   AF-A0A0D3GP37-F1
#
_cell.length_a   1.000
_cell.length_b   1.000
_cell.length_c   1.000
_cell.angle_alpha   90.00
_cell.angle_beta   90.00
_cell.angle_gamma   90.00
#
_symmetry.space_group_name_H-M   'P 1'
#
loop_
_entity.id
_entity.type
_entity.pdbx_description
1 polymer ?
#
loop_
_entity_poly.entity_id
_entity_poly.type
_entity_poly.pdbx_seq_one_letter_code
_entity_poly.pdbx_strand_id
1 'polypeptide(L)'
;MGSVPKKGAAFALAVAIATIVVATTTTMAVDLSDAEKAHAAGWVGKPADAMGSWVGEKPYYDRSSNSCVGGKVCGHYTQVVWSRTTQIGCARVTGCNINGRSSTLIACNYNPRGNINGERPY
;
A
#
# COMPACT_ATOMS: atom_id res chain seq x y z
N MET A 1 23.12 11.93 50.29
CA MET A 1 21.87 12.32 49.59
C MET A 1 22.13 13.70 48.99
N GLY A 2 22.23 13.90 47.68
CA GLY A 2 21.29 13.53 46.63
C GLY A 2 20.98 14.84 45.90
N SER A 3 21.62 15.01 44.74
CA SER A 3 21.88 16.24 44.02
C SER A 3 20.61 16.98 43.54
N VAL A 4 20.68 18.31 43.55
CA VAL A 4 19.70 19.24 42.95
C VAL A 4 19.67 19.07 41.43
N PRO A 5 18.51 18.87 40.76
CA PRO A 5 18.40 19.05 39.33
C PRO A 5 18.08 20.52 38.99
N LYS A 6 19.03 21.19 38.33
CA LYS A 6 18.89 22.51 37.70
C LYS A 6 18.28 22.39 36.30
N LYS A 7 17.56 23.46 35.92
CA LYS A 7 16.91 23.71 34.62
C LYS A 7 17.87 23.69 33.42
N GLY A 8 17.35 23.36 32.23
CA GLY A 8 17.97 23.54 30.90
C GLY A 8 17.76 22.28 30.03
N ALA A 9 17.45 22.31 28.74
CA ALA A 9 17.53 23.37 27.76
C ALA A 9 16.56 23.07 26.60
N ALA A 10 15.93 24.12 26.09
CA ALA A 10 15.49 24.19 24.70
C ALA A 10 16.69 24.66 23.83
N PHE A 11 16.63 24.35 22.52
CA PHE A 11 17.48 24.76 21.38
C PHE A 11 18.51 23.77 20.80
N ALA A 12 18.56 23.80 19.45
CA ALA A 12 19.30 23.01 18.46
C ALA A 12 18.64 21.65 18.11
N LEU A 13 18.27 21.32 16.86
CA LEU A 13 18.88 21.68 15.59
C LEU A 13 17.82 21.58 14.46
N ALA A 14 17.53 22.70 13.81
CA ALA A 14 17.01 22.68 12.44
C ALA A 14 18.15 22.25 11.50
N VAL A 15 17.79 21.69 10.33
CA VAL A 15 18.67 21.31 9.22
C VAL A 15 19.27 19.89 9.31
N ALA A 16 18.42 18.90 9.03
CA ALA A 16 18.83 17.74 8.24
C ALA A 16 18.17 17.83 6.86
N ILE A 17 18.57 18.84 6.10
CA ILE A 17 18.35 18.91 4.65
C ILE A 17 19.44 18.04 4.01
N ALA A 18 19.06 17.24 3.01
CA ALA A 18 19.94 16.71 1.94
C ALA A 18 20.82 15.44 2.15
N THR A 19 20.45 14.46 2.97
CA THR A 19 21.20 13.16 3.02
C THR A 19 20.39 11.89 2.90
N ILE A 20 19.23 11.92 2.25
CA ILE A 20 18.67 10.70 1.62
C ILE A 20 18.32 11.01 0.16
N VAL A 21 19.30 11.53 -0.57
CA VAL A 21 19.41 11.24 -2.01
C VAL A 21 20.55 10.24 -2.09
N VAL A 22 20.33 9.15 -2.81
CA VAL A 22 21.20 7.96 -2.94
C VAL A 22 20.91 6.82 -1.95
N ALA A 23 19.67 6.31 -1.99
CA ALA A 23 19.51 4.87 -2.21
C ALA A 23 19.10 4.68 -3.68
N THR A 24 20.11 4.35 -4.47
CA THR A 24 20.06 4.01 -5.88
C THR A 24 19.07 2.87 -6.16
N THR A 25 18.20 3.06 -7.16
CA THR A 25 17.81 2.03 -8.15
C THR A 25 17.57 0.59 -7.68
N THR A 26 16.90 0.38 -6.55
CA THR A 26 16.15 -0.86 -6.34
C THR A 26 14.69 -0.52 -6.51
N THR A 27 14.21 -0.81 -7.72
CA THR A 27 12.84 -1.26 -7.98
C THR A 27 12.07 -1.51 -6.68
N MET A 28 11.00 -0.75 -6.45
CA MET A 28 9.84 -1.33 -5.76
C MET A 28 9.24 -2.39 -6.69
N ALA A 29 10.00 -3.45 -6.96
CA ALA A 29 9.47 -4.70 -7.43
C ALA A 29 8.91 -5.32 -6.16
N VAL A 30 7.59 -5.26 -6.04
CA VAL A 30 6.89 -6.08 -5.06
C VAL A 30 7.19 -7.51 -5.46
N ASP A 31 8.14 -8.17 -4.79
CA ASP A 31 8.36 -9.60 -5.01
C ASP A 31 7.11 -10.30 -4.47
N LEU A 32 6.44 -11.08 -5.32
CA LEU A 32 5.24 -11.84 -4.96
C LEU A 32 5.47 -12.70 -3.71
N SER A 33 6.71 -13.15 -3.50
CA SER A 33 7.09 -13.97 -2.34
C SER A 33 7.03 -13.23 -1.01
N ASP A 34 7.26 -11.91 -0.99
CA ASP A 34 7.15 -11.08 0.22
C ASP A 34 5.67 -10.80 0.57
N ALA A 35 4.84 -10.62 -0.45
CA ALA A 35 3.39 -10.45 -0.29
C ALA A 35 2.69 -11.73 0.19
N GLU A 36 3.11 -12.90 -0.31
CA GLU A 36 2.56 -14.20 0.11
C GLU A 36 2.88 -14.53 1.57
N LYS A 37 4.10 -14.21 2.05
CA LYS A 37 4.48 -14.37 3.47
C LYS A 37 3.68 -13.46 4.38
N ALA A 38 3.42 -12.22 3.97
CA ALA A 38 2.60 -11.29 4.75
C ALA A 38 1.12 -11.71 4.80
N HIS A 39 0.58 -12.21 3.69
CA HIS A 39 -0.78 -12.78 3.64
C HIS A 39 -0.91 -14.02 4.52
N ALA A 40 0.09 -14.92 4.51
CA ALA A 40 0.14 -16.10 5.38
C ALA A 40 0.25 -15.75 6.87
N ALA A 41 0.84 -14.61 7.21
CA ALA A 41 0.99 -14.15 8.59
C ALA A 41 -0.24 -13.39 9.14
N GLY A 42 -1.25 -13.08 8.31
CA GLY A 42 -2.44 -12.35 8.75
C GLY A 42 -2.20 -10.88 9.16
N TRP A 43 -1.04 -10.32 8.80
CA TRP A 43 -0.67 -8.93 9.06
C TRP A 43 -0.81 -8.09 7.79
N VAL A 44 -1.91 -7.35 7.65
CA VAL A 44 -2.06 -6.32 6.60
C VAL A 44 -1.37 -5.03 7.07
N GLY A 45 -0.08 -5.07 7.38
CA GLY A 45 0.61 -3.97 8.07
C GLY A 45 1.33 -2.99 7.12
N LYS A 46 1.79 -3.47 5.96
CA LYS A 46 2.61 -2.68 5.03
C LYS A 46 1.84 -2.39 3.73
N PRO A 47 2.10 -1.24 3.08
CA PRO A 47 1.56 -0.94 1.76
C PRO A 47 1.84 -2.04 0.72
N ALA A 48 3.02 -2.67 0.79
CA ALA A 48 3.40 -3.77 -0.10
C ALA A 48 2.48 -4.99 0.03
N ASP A 49 1.99 -5.30 1.23
CA ASP A 49 1.12 -6.46 1.47
C ASP A 49 -0.26 -6.23 0.80
N ALA A 50 -0.80 -5.01 0.93
CA ALA A 50 -2.04 -4.62 0.28
C ALA A 50 -1.89 -4.64 -1.25
N MET A 51 -0.83 -4.03 -1.79
CA MET A 51 -0.56 -4.04 -3.23
C MET A 51 -0.36 -5.45 -3.77
N GLY A 52 0.39 -6.30 -3.06
CA GLY A 52 0.61 -7.68 -3.43
C GLY A 52 -0.67 -8.51 -3.45
N SER A 53 -1.55 -8.30 -2.46
CA SER A 53 -2.89 -8.92 -2.45
C SER A 53 -3.74 -8.47 -3.64
N TRP A 54 -3.77 -7.17 -3.94
CA TRP A 54 -4.51 -6.62 -5.08
C TRP A 54 -3.98 -7.10 -6.43
N VAL A 55 -2.66 -7.14 -6.62
CA VAL A 55 -2.03 -7.69 -7.84
C VAL A 55 -2.21 -9.21 -7.93
N GLY A 56 -2.24 -9.89 -6.78
CA GLY A 56 -2.48 -11.33 -6.66
C GLY A 56 -3.85 -11.78 -7.18
N GLU A 57 -4.78 -10.87 -7.43
CA GLU A 57 -6.05 -11.20 -8.09
C GLU A 57 -5.92 -11.42 -9.60
N LYS A 58 -4.74 -11.16 -10.20
CA LYS A 58 -4.47 -11.36 -11.64
C LYS A 58 -4.96 -12.71 -12.21
N PRO A 59 -4.72 -13.87 -11.57
CA PRO A 59 -5.18 -15.16 -12.08
C PRO A 59 -6.71 -15.29 -12.15
N TYR A 60 -7.44 -14.42 -11.43
CA TYR A 60 -8.90 -14.42 -11.37
C TYR A 60 -9.55 -13.44 -12.35
N TYR A 61 -8.76 -12.66 -13.09
CA TYR A 61 -9.27 -11.80 -14.16
C TYR A 61 -9.11 -12.50 -15.51
N ASP A 62 -10.22 -12.87 -16.13
CA ASP A 62 -10.20 -13.36 -17.49
C ASP A 62 -10.22 -12.19 -18.48
N ARG A 63 -9.11 -12.05 -19.18
CA ARG A 63 -8.93 -11.05 -20.23
C ARG A 63 -9.97 -11.25 -21.34
N SER A 64 -10.34 -12.47 -21.70
CA SER A 64 -11.24 -12.70 -22.85
C SER A 64 -12.65 -12.19 -22.56
N SER A 65 -13.25 -12.58 -21.43
CA SER A 65 -14.59 -12.16 -21.01
C SER A 65 -14.66 -10.81 -20.30
N ASN A 66 -13.52 -10.15 -20.03
CA ASN A 66 -13.44 -8.92 -19.23
C ASN A 66 -14.12 -9.05 -17.86
N SER A 67 -14.02 -10.22 -17.23
CA SER A 67 -14.78 -10.55 -16.02
C SER A 67 -13.92 -11.31 -15.01
N CYS A 68 -14.33 -11.27 -13.74
CA CYS A 68 -13.72 -12.11 -12.72
C CYS A 68 -14.24 -13.55 -12.85
N VAL A 69 -13.35 -14.53 -12.73
CA VAL A 69 -13.68 -15.96 -12.88
C VAL A 69 -13.59 -16.73 -11.57
N GLY A 70 -14.18 -17.92 -11.53
CA GLY A 70 -14.12 -18.81 -10.37
C GLY A 70 -14.84 -18.29 -9.12
N GLY A 71 -15.78 -17.35 -9.27
CA GLY A 71 -16.47 -16.70 -8.15
C GLY A 71 -15.53 -15.86 -7.28
N LYS A 72 -14.37 -15.46 -7.80
CA LYS A 72 -13.37 -14.66 -7.10
C LYS A 72 -13.52 -13.18 -7.45
N VAL A 73 -12.85 -12.35 -6.65
CA VAL A 73 -12.72 -10.91 -6.88
C VAL A 73 -11.47 -10.62 -7.70
N CYS A 74 -11.57 -9.62 -8.57
CA CYS A 74 -10.47 -9.16 -9.42
C CYS A 74 -10.46 -7.63 -9.62
N GLY A 75 -11.35 -6.92 -8.94
CA GLY A 75 -11.54 -5.49 -9.11
C GLY A 75 -10.37 -4.65 -8.61
N HIS A 76 -9.59 -5.14 -7.64
CA HIS A 76 -8.41 -4.42 -7.19
C HIS A 76 -7.30 -4.54 -8.24
N TYR A 77 -7.09 -5.75 -8.78
CA TYR A 77 -6.14 -5.94 -9.88
C TYR A 77 -6.47 -5.03 -11.07
N THR A 78 -7.71 -5.01 -11.53
CA THR A 78 -8.11 -4.19 -12.69
C THR A 78 -7.93 -2.70 -12.44
N GLN A 79 -8.12 -2.21 -11.21
CA GLN A 79 -7.83 -0.82 -10.87
C GLN A 79 -6.31 -0.54 -10.85
N VAL A 80 -5.50 -1.45 -10.28
CA VAL A 80 -4.05 -1.28 -10.20
C VAL A 80 -3.42 -1.18 -11.59
N VAL A 81 -3.92 -1.94 -12.57
CA VAL A 81 -3.38 -1.96 -13.94
C VAL A 81 -4.14 -1.06 -14.92
N TRP A 82 -4.98 -0.16 -14.43
CA TRP A 82 -5.83 0.67 -15.29
C TRP A 82 -5.02 1.70 -16.10
N SER A 83 -4.96 1.52 -17.42
CA SER A 83 -4.09 2.26 -18.34
C SER A 83 -4.34 3.76 -18.37
N ARG A 84 -5.59 4.18 -18.14
CA ARG A 84 -5.99 5.58 -18.15
C ARG A 84 -5.70 6.30 -16.83
N THR A 85 -5.35 5.59 -15.75
CA THR A 85 -4.96 6.22 -14.49
C THR A 85 -3.55 6.78 -14.63
N THR A 86 -3.37 8.07 -14.35
CA THR A 86 -2.08 8.76 -14.42
C THR A 86 -1.58 9.25 -13.07
N GLN A 87 -2.44 9.27 -12.06
CA GLN A 87 -2.16 9.77 -10.73
C GLN A 87 -2.70 8.79 -9.68
N ILE A 88 -1.90 8.51 -8.66
CA ILE A 88 -2.28 7.64 -7.54
C ILE A 88 -1.84 8.32 -6.24
N GLY A 89 -2.73 8.34 -5.25
CA GLY A 89 -2.42 8.78 -3.90
C GLY A 89 -2.87 7.73 -2.89
N CYS A 90 -1.98 7.31 -1.98
CA CYS A 90 -2.29 6.28 -0.99
C CYS A 90 -2.12 6.79 0.43
N ALA A 91 -2.89 6.23 1.36
CA ALA A 91 -2.81 6.50 2.79
C ALA A 91 -2.79 5.17 3.56
N ARG A 92 -2.13 5.20 4.72
CA ARG A 92 -2.12 4.09 5.68
C ARG A 92 -2.49 4.62 7.05
N VAL A 93 -3.44 3.95 7.70
CA VAL A 93 -3.87 4.24 9.07
C VAL A 93 -3.75 2.94 9.87
N THR A 94 -3.04 2.99 10.99
CA THR A 94 -2.84 1.84 11.88
C THR A 94 -3.65 2.02 13.17
N GLY A 95 -4.03 0.93 13.82
CA GLY A 95 -4.76 0.98 15.09
C GLY A 95 -6.26 1.23 14.92
N CYS A 96 -6.81 1.01 13.73
CA CYS A 96 -8.23 1.09 13.46
C CYS A 96 -8.95 -0.05 14.17
N ASN A 97 -10.02 0.23 14.92
CA ASN A 97 -10.87 -0.81 15.46
C ASN A 97 -11.85 -1.28 14.37
N ILE A 98 -11.60 -2.47 13.82
CA ILE A 98 -12.48 -3.13 12.85
C ILE A 98 -12.95 -4.43 13.50
N ASN A 99 -14.26 -4.52 13.76
CA ASN A 99 -14.87 -5.69 14.41
C ASN A 99 -14.19 -6.10 15.73
N GLY A 100 -13.82 -5.12 16.56
CA GLY A 100 -13.17 -5.35 17.86
C GLY A 100 -11.67 -5.66 17.78
N ARG A 101 -11.04 -5.58 16.60
CA ARG A 101 -9.61 -5.87 16.40
C ARG A 101 -8.85 -4.64 15.94
N SER A 102 -7.70 -4.38 16.55
CA SER A 102 -6.74 -3.39 16.07
C SER A 102 -6.20 -3.81 14.71
N SER A 103 -6.46 -2.99 13.71
CA SER A 103 -6.25 -3.29 12.30
C SER A 103 -5.54 -2.13 11.61
N THR A 104 -4.99 -2.42 10.43
CA THR A 104 -4.40 -1.40 9.56
C THR A 104 -5.25 -1.27 8.30
N LEU A 105 -5.59 -0.04 7.95
CA LEU A 105 -6.27 0.32 6.73
C LEU A 105 -5.26 0.92 5.75
N ILE A 106 -5.26 0.40 4.52
CA ILE A 106 -4.51 0.96 3.40
C ILE A 106 -5.52 1.25 2.30
N ALA A 107 -5.52 2.47 1.81
CA ALA A 107 -6.40 2.92 0.74
C ALA A 107 -5.59 3.69 -0.29
N CYS A 108 -5.93 3.52 -1.57
CA CYS A 108 -5.35 4.26 -2.68
C CYS A 108 -6.48 4.86 -3.53
N ASN A 109 -6.31 6.12 -3.93
CA ASN A 109 -7.19 6.82 -4.84
C ASN A 109 -6.51 6.97 -6.21
N TYR A 110 -7.26 6.76 -7.27
CA TYR A 110 -6.78 6.66 -8.65
C TYR A 110 -7.44 7.73 -9.51
N ASN A 111 -6.66 8.51 -10.25
CA ASN A 111 -7.16 9.56 -11.13
C ASN A 111 -6.49 9.55 -12.51
N PRO A 112 -7.24 9.60 -13.62
CA PRO A 112 -8.65 9.23 -13.74
C PRO A 112 -8.96 7.86 -13.11
N ARG A 113 -10.20 7.71 -12.60
CA ARG A 113 -10.62 6.45 -11.94
C ARG A 113 -10.63 5.29 -12.94
N GLY A 114 -10.39 4.09 -12.43
CA GLY A 114 -10.55 2.86 -13.20
C GLY A 114 -11.89 2.19 -12.99
N ASN A 115 -11.95 0.90 -13.36
CA ASN A 115 -13.10 0.02 -13.20
C ASN A 115 -14.40 0.62 -13.74
N ILE A 116 -14.32 1.20 -14.95
CA ILE A 116 -15.48 1.70 -15.66
C ILE A 116 -16.20 0.51 -16.29
N ASN A 117 -17.51 0.38 -16.05
CA ASN A 117 -18.33 -0.70 -16.57
C ASN A 117 -18.23 -0.78 -18.10
N GLY A 118 -17.88 -1.96 -18.61
CA GLY A 118 -17.73 -2.21 -20.06
C GLY A 118 -16.36 -1.80 -20.63
N GLU A 119 -15.55 -1.04 -19.90
CA GLU A 119 -14.17 -0.73 -20.32
C GLU A 119 -13.19 -1.80 -19.84
N ARG A 120 -12.03 -1.87 -20.51
CA ARG A 120 -10.96 -2.81 -20.21
C ARG A 120 -9.80 -2.08 -19.54
N PRO A 121 -9.04 -2.73 -18.64
CA PRO A 121 -7.94 -2.08 -17.94
C PRO A 121 -6.75 -1.69 -18.82
N TYR A 122 -6.63 -2.26 -20.02
CA TYR A 122 -5.54 -2.02 -20.98
C TYR A 122 -6.07 -2.07 -22.42
#